data_AF-A0A6X9K986-F1
#
_entry.id   AF-A0A6X9K986-F1
#
_cell.length_a   1.000
_cell.length_b   1.000
_cell.length_c   1.000
_cell.angle_alpha   90.00
_cell.angle_beta   90.00
_cell.angle_gamma   90.00
#
_symmetry.space_group_name_H-M   'P 1'
#
loop_
_entity.id
_entity.type
_entity.pdbx_description
1 polymer ?
#
loop_
_entity_poly.entity_id
_entity_poly.type
_entity_poly.pdbx_seq_one_letter_code
_entity_poly.pdbx_strand_id
1 'polypeptide(L)' 'MSQVTENNVNAAPAPMTPLREFWHYFKRNKGAVVGLAYVLIVILIAVFA' A
#
# COMPACT_ATOMS: atom_id res chain seq x y z
N MET A 1 25.51 35.90 -19.82
CA MET A 1 25.64 34.46 -20.12
C MET A 1 24.57 33.73 -19.33
N SER A 2 23.67 33.08 -20.05
CA SER A 2 22.45 32.47 -19.55
C SER A 2 22.72 31.05 -19.08
N GLN A 3 22.61 30.79 -17.79
CA GLN A 3 22.15 29.50 -17.28
C GLN A 3 21.20 29.78 -16.12
N VAL A 4 19.93 29.99 -16.48
CA VAL A 4 18.83 29.68 -15.57
C VAL A 4 18.90 28.17 -15.41
N THR A 5 19.53 27.73 -14.34
CA THR A 5 19.51 26.34 -13.91
C THR A 5 18.05 25.90 -13.90
N GLU A 6 17.74 24.92 -14.74
CA GLU A 6 16.46 24.25 -14.79
C GLU A 6 16.16 23.79 -13.37
N ASN A 7 15.23 24.48 -12.70
CA ASN A 7 14.69 24.03 -11.43
C ASN A 7 13.99 22.72 -11.77
N ASN A 8 14.68 21.60 -11.60
CA ASN A 8 14.06 20.30 -11.57
C ASN A 8 13.19 20.32 -10.32
N VAL A 9 11.96 20.79 -10.49
CA VAL A 9 10.93 20.78 -9.47
C VAL A 9 10.68 19.30 -9.24
N ASN A 10 11.45 18.71 -8.32
CA ASN A 10 11.19 17.40 -7.77
C ASN A 10 9.78 17.46 -7.22
N ALA A 11 8.81 17.05 -8.06
CA ALA A 11 7.41 17.11 -7.73
C ALA A 11 7.24 16.41 -6.38
N ALA A 12 6.58 17.08 -5.43
CA ALA A 12 6.32 16.49 -4.13
C ALA A 12 5.71 15.09 -4.34
N PRO A 13 6.16 14.05 -3.60
CA PRO A 13 5.64 12.71 -3.77
C PRO A 13 4.11 12.75 -3.75
N ALA A 14 3.48 12.22 -4.79
CA ALA A 14 2.03 12.25 -4.90
C ALA A 14 1.40 11.66 -3.61
N PRO A 15 0.37 12.30 -3.05
CA PRO A 15 -0.27 11.81 -1.83
C PRO A 15 -0.72 10.36 -2.02
N MET A 16 -0.53 9.55 -0.99
CA MET A 16 -0.93 8.15 -1.03
C MET A 16 -2.46 8.07 -1.13
N THR A 17 -2.98 7.32 -2.10
CA THR A 17 -4.44 7.08 -2.18
C THR A 17 -4.94 6.37 -0.92
N PRO A 18 -6.19 6.59 -0.47
CA PRO A 18 -6.72 6.00 0.77
C PRO A 18 -6.52 4.49 0.91
N LEU A 19 -6.71 3.73 -0.18
CA LEU A 19 -6.50 2.27 -0.17
C LEU A 19 -5.03 1.88 0.02
N ARG A 20 -4.11 2.65 -0.59
CA ARG A 20 -2.66 2.44 -0.46
C ARG A 20 -2.20 2.73 0.96
N GLU A 21 -2.76 3.78 1.56
CA GLU A 21 -2.51 4.15 2.95
C GLU A 21 -3.05 3.10 3.93
N PHE A 22 -4.30 2.64 3.72
CA PHE A 22 -4.87 1.52 4.47
C PHE A 22 -3.96 0.29 4.40
N TRP A 23 -3.58 -0.15 3.20
CA TRP A 23 -2.75 -1.34 3.05
C TRP A 23 -1.34 -1.19 3.64
N HIS A 24 -0.77 0.03 3.54
CA HIS A 24 0.51 0.35 4.17
C HIS A 24 0.45 0.16 5.69
N TYR A 25 -0.59 0.69 6.35
CA TYR A 25 -0.75 0.54 7.79
C TYR A 25 -1.22 -0.86 8.20
N PHE A 26 -2.13 -1.46 7.44
CA PHE A 26 -2.66 -2.80 7.70
C PHE A 26 -1.54 -3.85 7.78
N LYS A 27 -0.60 -3.83 6.81
CA LYS A 27 0.53 -4.78 6.79
C LYS A 27 1.56 -4.58 7.90
N ARG A 28 1.62 -3.42 8.55
CA ARG A 28 2.51 -3.18 9.70
C ARG A 28 2.06 -3.91 10.97
N ASN A 29 0.78 -4.27 11.05
CA ASN A 29 0.25 -5.10 12.13
C ASN A 29 0.30 -6.59 11.74
N LYS A 30 1.24 -7.33 12.33
CA LYS A 30 1.36 -8.78 12.09
C LYS A 30 0.07 -9.54 12.41
N GLY A 31 -0.63 -9.17 13.48
CA GLY A 31 -1.88 -9.81 13.88
C GLY A 31 -3.00 -9.63 12.85
N ALA A 32 -3.13 -8.44 12.28
CA ALA A 32 -4.10 -8.17 11.22
C ALA A 32 -3.81 -8.97 9.94
N VAL A 33 -2.53 -9.07 9.55
CA VAL A 33 -2.11 -9.86 8.38
C VAL A 33 -2.38 -11.35 8.59
N VAL A 34 -2.06 -11.88 9.77
CA VAL A 34 -2.36 -13.28 10.12
C VAL A 34 -3.87 -13.54 10.11
N GLY A 35 -4.66 -12.61 10.66
CA GLY A 35 -6.13 -12.69 10.61
C GLY A 35 -6.67 -12.71 9.18
N LEU A 36 -6.17 -11.84 8.29
CA LEU A 36 -6.53 -11.86 6.88
C LEU A 36 -6.18 -13.18 6.20
N ALA A 37 -4.98 -13.72 6.45
CA ALA A 37 -4.55 -15.00 5.89
C ALA A 37 -5.46 -16.15 6.33
N TYR A 38 -5.86 -16.19 7.61
CA TYR A 38 -6.80 -17.17 8.13
C TYR A 38 -8.16 -17.10 7.43
N VAL A 39 -8.73 -15.90 7.28
CA VAL A 39 -10.01 -15.69 6.58
C VAL A 39 -9.92 -16.18 5.13
N LEU A 40 -8.82 -15.88 4.42
CA LEU A 40 -8.62 -16.35 3.06
C LEU A 40 -8.55 -17.89 2.98
N ILE A 41 -7.88 -18.54 3.92
CA ILE A 41 -7.82 -20.01 3.98
C ILE A 41 -9.21 -20.60 4.21
N VAL A 42 -9.99 -20.05 5.14
CA VAL A 42 -11.37 -20.52 5.42
C VAL A 42 -12.27 -20.35 4.19
N ILE A 43 -12.17 -19.22 3.48
CA ILE A 43 -12.90 -18.99 2.23
C ILE A 43 -12.50 -20.02 1.17
N LEU A 44 -11.20 -20.31 1.01
CA LEU A 44 -10.74 -21.32 0.07
C LEU A 44 -11.33 -22.70 0.42
N ILE A 45 -11.26 -23.12 1.69
CA ILE A 45 -11.87 -24.38 2.13
C ILE A 45 -13.37 -24.39 1.81
N ALA A 46 -14.09 -23.30 2.10
CA ALA A 46 -15.53 -23.20 1.84
C ALA A 46 -15.90 -23.26 0.35
N VAL A 47 -15.01 -22.85 -0.56
CA VAL A 47 -15.24 -22.91 -2.01
C VAL A 47 -14.92 -24.30 -2.59
N PHE A 48 -14.00 -25.05 -1.97
CA PHE A 48 -13.51 -26.34 -2.49
C PHE A 48 -14.00 -27.59 -1.73
N ALA A 49 -14.69 -27.43 -0.60
CA ALA A 49 -15.34 -28.52 0.15
C ALA A 49 -16.77 -28.76 -0.36
#